data_AF-A0A946RE20-F1
#
_entry.id   AF-A0A946RE20-F1
#
_cell.length_a   1.000
_cell.length_b   1.000
_cell.length_c   1.000
_cell.angle_alpha   90.00
_cell.angle_beta   90.00
_cell.angle_gamma   90.00
#
_symmetry.space_group_name_H-M   'P 1'
#
loop_
_entity.id
_entity.type
_entity.pdbx_description
1 polymer ?
#
loop_
_entity_poly.entity_id
_entity_poly.type
_entity_poly.pdbx_seq_one_letter_code
_entity_poly.pdbx_strand_id
1 'polypeptide(L)'
;MQSTQIRKFILDNLSEHQKDIVRASIRKFGISRQGILRHLNSLIHDGKVAVHGKTKDRYYEIIPTIDFSKLIPISDSINENDIGVKYIFPYLNQLPKNITTICEYGFSNAFNNILSHSNAHHATIGFKQTSQLIQITIQDDGIGCFENIKDVYGLSSNWQAVFNLVKGKTTVAPDKYLGESLFFILRLFDICKIQANGLCLTRKEGRPEWELNECDEKPGTKIMLFISSNSKKDFYSELDEYSVDMESHRFNRTILPITLLLKNGEKLMSRSQAHDVLRGVNLFEEVCIDFQSIDFVSPTFIDEIFRVYALSNEQIHFTWKNAIPVVEKMIWRTVNRDD
;
A
#
# COMPACT_ATOMS: atom_id res chain seq x y z
N MET A 1 27.83 19.99 -6.13
CA MET A 1 26.76 19.62 -5.17
C MET A 1 25.43 20.30 -5.45
N GLN A 2 25.36 21.63 -5.58
CA GLN A 2 24.09 22.36 -5.75
C GLN A 2 23.32 22.01 -7.05
N SER A 3 24.01 21.80 -8.17
CA SER A 3 23.40 21.42 -9.47
C SER A 3 22.65 20.06 -9.41
N THR A 4 23.23 19.07 -8.73
CA THR A 4 22.64 17.74 -8.55
C THR A 4 21.38 17.82 -7.69
N GLN A 5 21.40 18.63 -6.63
CA GLN A 5 20.24 18.84 -5.76
C GLN A 5 19.08 19.55 -6.49
N ILE A 6 19.37 20.54 -7.33
CA ILE A 6 18.35 21.23 -8.14
C ILE A 6 17.70 20.27 -9.13
N ARG A 7 18.49 19.51 -9.89
CA ARG A 7 17.96 18.53 -10.86
C ARG A 7 17.13 17.45 -10.16
N LYS A 8 17.60 16.96 -9.02
CA LYS A 8 16.87 15.99 -8.19
C LYS A 8 15.53 16.56 -7.74
N PHE A 9 15.50 17.79 -7.19
CA PHE A 9 14.25 18.44 -6.80
C PHE A 9 13.29 18.63 -7.97
N ILE A 10 13.78 19.06 -9.14
CA ILE A 10 12.94 19.22 -10.33
C ILE A 10 12.24 17.91 -10.67
N LEU A 11 12.99 16.82 -10.77
CA LEU A 11 12.44 15.51 -11.10
C LEU A 11 11.50 15.01 -9.97
N ASP A 12 11.89 15.14 -8.69
CA ASP A 12 11.13 14.67 -7.52
C ASP A 12 9.74 15.35 -7.43
N ASN A 13 9.59 16.55 -8.00
CA ASN A 13 8.38 17.38 -7.85
C ASN A 13 7.63 17.60 -9.18
N LEU A 14 8.14 17.08 -10.31
CA LEU A 14 7.61 17.43 -11.64
C LEU A 14 6.18 16.91 -11.86
N SER A 15 5.85 15.76 -11.30
CA SER A 15 4.53 15.13 -11.40
C SER A 15 3.42 16.03 -10.84
N GLU A 16 3.70 16.73 -9.73
CA GLU A 16 2.76 17.65 -9.06
C GLU A 16 2.87 19.09 -9.59
N HIS A 17 4.02 19.46 -10.16
CA HIS A 17 4.33 20.82 -10.60
C HIS A 17 4.55 20.96 -12.12
N GLN A 18 3.81 20.20 -12.94
CA GLN A 18 4.03 20.15 -14.40
C GLN A 18 4.06 21.55 -15.05
N LYS A 19 3.24 22.49 -14.58
CA LYS A 19 3.12 23.86 -15.12
C LYS A 19 3.97 24.90 -14.38
N ASP A 20 4.34 24.67 -13.12
CA ASP A 20 4.98 25.67 -12.28
C ASP A 20 6.28 25.22 -11.62
N ILE A 21 6.86 24.08 -12.04
CA ILE A 21 8.12 23.54 -11.48
C ILE A 21 9.25 24.56 -11.46
N VAL A 22 9.32 25.44 -12.45
CA VAL A 22 10.33 26.49 -12.51
C VAL A 22 10.14 27.47 -11.34
N ARG A 23 8.90 27.86 -11.05
CA ARG A 23 8.56 28.75 -9.93
C ARG A 23 8.75 28.07 -8.58
N ALA A 24 8.38 26.79 -8.46
CA ALA A 24 8.62 25.99 -7.26
C ALA A 24 10.13 25.89 -6.97
N SER A 25 10.94 25.64 -7.99
CA SER A 25 12.40 25.51 -7.85
C SER A 25 13.08 26.84 -7.51
N ILE A 26 12.64 27.97 -8.10
CA ILE A 26 13.13 29.31 -7.71
C ILE A 26 12.86 29.56 -6.23
N ARG A 27 11.64 29.27 -5.75
CA ARG A 27 11.27 29.46 -4.33
C ARG A 27 12.13 28.60 -3.40
N LYS A 28 12.45 27.38 -3.79
CA LYS A 28 13.25 26.46 -2.96
C LYS A 28 14.73 26.83 -2.88
N PHE A 29 15.33 27.22 -4.01
CA PHE A 29 16.79 27.37 -4.12
C PHE A 29 17.28 28.81 -4.19
N GLY A 30 16.39 29.79 -4.33
CA GLY A 30 16.75 31.22 -4.40
C GLY A 30 17.56 31.61 -5.64
N ILE A 31 17.58 30.77 -6.68
CA ILE A 31 18.33 31.02 -7.91
C ILE A 31 17.46 31.62 -9.02
N SER A 32 18.11 32.27 -9.99
CA SER A 32 17.40 32.93 -11.09
C SER A 32 16.62 31.93 -11.95
N ARG A 33 15.54 32.42 -12.58
CA ARG A 33 14.75 31.63 -13.55
C ARG A 33 15.62 31.03 -14.66
N GLN A 34 16.58 31.80 -15.15
CA GLN A 34 17.53 31.33 -16.17
C GLN A 34 18.41 30.19 -15.65
N GLY A 35 18.84 30.24 -14.38
CA GLY A 35 19.56 29.15 -13.72
C GLY A 35 18.74 27.84 -13.71
N ILE A 36 17.49 27.91 -13.26
CA ILE A 36 16.59 26.73 -13.27
C ILE A 36 16.36 26.21 -14.68
N LEU A 37 16.11 27.10 -15.66
CA LEU A 37 15.90 26.70 -17.04
C LEU A 37 17.12 25.99 -17.65
N ARG A 38 18.35 26.32 -17.25
CA ARG A 38 19.54 25.56 -17.68
C ARG A 38 19.51 24.12 -17.15
N HIS A 39 19.15 23.92 -15.88
CA HIS A 39 19.04 22.57 -15.32
C HIS A 39 17.91 21.77 -15.99
N LEU A 40 16.77 22.41 -16.24
CA LEU A 40 15.62 21.78 -16.91
C LEU A 40 15.93 21.44 -18.37
N ASN A 41 16.59 22.34 -19.11
CA ASN A 41 17.03 22.08 -20.48
C ASN A 41 18.07 20.94 -20.55
N SER A 42 18.94 20.82 -19.56
CA SER A 42 19.84 19.65 -19.45
C SER A 42 19.05 18.36 -19.25
N LEU A 43 18.02 18.36 -18.39
CA LEU A 43 17.16 17.18 -18.20
C LEU A 43 16.35 16.83 -19.46
N ILE A 44 15.95 17.83 -20.24
CA ILE A 44 15.28 17.64 -21.53
C ILE A 44 16.25 17.05 -22.55
N HIS A 45 17.47 17.59 -22.63
CA HIS A 45 18.52 17.07 -23.50
C HIS A 45 18.90 15.62 -23.16
N ASP A 46 18.95 15.29 -21.86
CA ASP A 46 19.22 13.95 -21.36
C ASP A 46 18.02 12.98 -21.54
N GLY A 47 16.92 13.43 -22.16
CA GLY A 47 15.73 12.61 -22.39
C GLY A 47 14.95 12.23 -21.11
N LYS A 48 15.17 12.94 -20.00
CA LYS A 48 14.50 12.68 -18.71
C LYS A 48 13.22 13.48 -18.54
N VAL A 49 13.08 14.59 -19.25
CA VAL A 49 11.93 15.49 -19.19
C VAL A 49 11.49 15.86 -20.59
N ALA A 50 10.19 15.75 -20.87
CA ALA A 50 9.56 16.29 -22.06
C ALA A 50 9.05 17.69 -21.77
N VAL A 51 9.00 18.52 -22.81
CA VAL A 51 8.37 19.83 -22.74
C VAL A 51 7.28 19.92 -23.79
N HIS A 52 6.10 20.34 -23.37
CA HIS A 52 4.91 20.45 -24.20
C HIS A 52 4.36 21.87 -24.14
N GLY A 53 3.52 22.19 -25.13
CA GLY A 53 2.87 23.50 -25.24
C GLY A 53 3.83 24.65 -25.59
N LYS A 54 3.25 25.85 -25.73
CA LYS A 54 3.99 27.09 -26.03
C LYS A 54 3.61 28.17 -25.02
N THR A 55 4.59 28.98 -24.62
CA THR A 55 4.38 30.17 -23.76
C THR A 55 3.57 29.89 -22.48
N LYS A 56 2.30 30.28 -22.41
CA LYS A 56 1.41 30.13 -21.25
C LYS A 56 0.92 28.70 -21.01
N ASP A 57 0.83 27.89 -22.07
CA ASP A 57 0.40 26.49 -21.98
C ASP A 57 1.59 25.54 -21.81
N ARG A 58 2.77 26.08 -21.46
CA ARG A 58 3.99 25.27 -21.33
C ARG A 58 3.92 24.41 -20.08
N TYR A 59 4.10 23.10 -20.25
CA TYR A 59 4.21 22.15 -19.14
C TYR A 59 5.31 21.13 -19.42
N TYR A 60 5.75 20.47 -18.37
CA TYR A 60 6.87 19.54 -18.36
C TYR A 60 6.44 18.22 -17.77
N GLU A 61 6.89 17.11 -18.36
CA GLU A 61 6.57 15.76 -17.91
C GLU A 61 7.84 14.91 -17.80
N ILE A 62 7.88 13.99 -16.84
CA ILE A 62 8.98 13.03 -16.74
C ILE A 62 8.82 12.01 -17.88
N ILE A 63 9.88 11.82 -18.66
CA ILE A 63 9.92 10.76 -19.67
C ILE A 63 10.33 9.46 -18.97
N PRO A 64 9.52 8.40 -19.04
CA PRO A 64 9.92 7.09 -18.55
C PRO A 64 11.00 6.51 -19.46
N THR A 65 12.03 5.94 -18.85
CA THR A 65 13.03 5.14 -19.56
C THR A 65 12.40 3.86 -20.11
N ILE A 66 11.39 3.34 -19.41
CA ILE A 66 10.63 2.14 -19.78
C ILE A 66 9.16 2.43 -19.47
N ASP A 67 8.27 2.16 -20.42
CA ASP A 67 6.82 2.22 -20.23
C ASP A 67 6.18 1.22 -21.19
N PHE A 68 5.61 0.14 -20.64
CA PHE A 68 4.86 -0.81 -21.45
C PHE A 68 3.72 -1.45 -20.67
N SER A 69 2.78 -2.01 -21.44
CA SER A 69 1.75 -2.90 -20.94
C SER A 69 1.63 -4.14 -21.84
N LYS A 70 1.30 -5.28 -21.24
CA LYS A 70 1.09 -6.57 -21.92
C LYS A 70 -0.18 -7.23 -21.41
N LEU A 71 -1.01 -7.67 -22.35
CA LEU A 71 -2.15 -8.55 -22.08
C LEU A 71 -1.67 -10.00 -22.09
N ILE A 72 -2.01 -10.75 -21.06
CA ILE A 72 -1.62 -12.13 -20.81
C ILE A 72 -2.90 -12.97 -20.70
N PRO A 73 -3.12 -13.95 -21.58
CA PRO A 73 -4.20 -14.92 -21.39
C PRO A 73 -3.88 -15.80 -20.19
N ILE A 74 -4.86 -16.00 -19.30
CA ILE A 74 -4.72 -16.86 -18.13
C ILE A 74 -5.06 -18.31 -18.51
N SER A 75 -4.19 -19.23 -18.12
CA SER A 75 -4.36 -20.67 -18.32
C SER A 75 -3.55 -21.46 -17.29
N ASP A 76 -3.89 -22.73 -17.07
CA ASP A 76 -3.20 -23.58 -16.09
C ASP A 76 -1.72 -23.85 -16.42
N SER A 77 -1.29 -23.56 -17.65
CA SER A 77 0.07 -23.75 -18.13
C SER A 77 1.03 -22.59 -17.83
N ILE A 78 0.54 -21.46 -17.33
CA ILE A 78 1.38 -20.32 -16.97
C ILE A 78 1.61 -20.26 -15.46
N ASN A 79 2.79 -19.81 -15.05
CA ASN A 79 3.10 -19.47 -13.67
C ASN A 79 3.65 -18.04 -13.58
N GLU A 80 3.62 -17.47 -12.39
CA GLU A 80 4.05 -16.11 -12.11
C GLU A 80 5.54 -15.89 -12.44
N ASN A 81 6.39 -16.88 -12.18
CA ASN A 81 7.83 -16.77 -12.42
C ASN A 81 8.13 -16.63 -13.91
N ASP A 82 7.54 -17.45 -14.78
CA ASP A 82 7.77 -17.40 -16.22
C ASP A 82 7.32 -16.07 -16.83
N ILE A 83 6.17 -15.54 -16.38
CA ILE A 83 5.69 -14.23 -16.80
C ILE A 83 6.63 -13.13 -16.28
N GLY A 84 7.10 -13.23 -15.03
CA GLY A 84 8.05 -12.30 -14.42
C GLY A 84 9.37 -12.24 -15.16
N VAL A 85 10.01 -13.39 -15.39
CA VAL A 85 11.27 -13.54 -16.13
C VAL A 85 11.14 -13.02 -17.56
N LYS A 86 10.00 -13.24 -18.20
CA LYS A 86 9.79 -12.83 -19.59
C LYS A 86 9.58 -11.32 -19.74
N TYR A 87 8.80 -10.71 -18.85
CA TYR A 87 8.32 -9.34 -19.08
C TYR A 87 8.82 -8.31 -18.08
N ILE A 88 9.05 -8.66 -16.81
CA ILE A 88 9.33 -7.68 -15.74
C ILE A 88 10.80 -7.72 -15.30
N PHE A 89 11.29 -8.89 -14.90
CA PHE A 89 12.59 -9.07 -14.24
C PHE A 89 13.80 -8.62 -15.07
N PRO A 90 13.81 -8.73 -16.43
CA PRO A 90 14.93 -8.22 -17.24
C PRO A 90 15.22 -6.72 -17.01
N TYR A 91 14.19 -5.95 -16.64
CA TYR A 91 14.32 -4.51 -16.36
C TYR A 91 14.71 -4.22 -14.91
N LEU A 92 14.56 -5.19 -13.99
CA LEU A 92 14.95 -5.05 -12.59
C LEU A 92 16.44 -5.31 -12.36
N ASN A 93 17.12 -6.02 -13.27
CA ASN A 93 18.54 -6.40 -13.12
C ASN A 93 19.51 -5.22 -13.02
N GLN A 94 19.10 -4.03 -13.47
CA GLN A 94 19.92 -2.81 -13.41
C GLN A 94 19.68 -1.99 -12.14
N LEU A 95 18.75 -2.42 -11.28
CA LEU A 95 18.36 -1.72 -10.07
C LEU A 95 19.15 -2.23 -8.85
N PRO A 96 19.21 -1.44 -7.76
CA PRO A 96 19.71 -1.91 -6.48
C PRO A 96 19.01 -3.19 -6.01
N LYS A 97 19.78 -4.13 -5.44
CA LYS A 97 19.30 -5.46 -5.03
C LYS A 97 18.05 -5.41 -4.16
N ASN A 98 18.00 -4.49 -3.19
CA ASN A 98 16.84 -4.34 -2.30
C ASN A 98 15.55 -4.00 -3.07
N ILE A 99 15.66 -3.14 -4.09
CA ILE A 99 14.54 -2.76 -4.95
C ILE A 99 14.14 -3.93 -5.85
N THR A 100 15.11 -4.64 -6.43
CA THR A 100 14.87 -5.84 -7.24
C THR A 100 14.08 -6.88 -6.45
N THR A 101 14.53 -7.21 -5.23
CA THR A 101 13.85 -8.19 -4.35
C THR A 101 12.41 -7.77 -4.03
N ILE A 102 12.17 -6.51 -3.67
CA ILE A 102 10.82 -6.02 -3.39
C ILE A 102 9.92 -6.09 -4.63
N CYS A 103 10.45 -5.71 -5.80
CA CYS A 103 9.70 -5.72 -7.05
C CYS A 103 9.37 -7.14 -7.53
N GLU A 104 10.33 -8.07 -7.45
CA GLU A 104 10.12 -9.48 -7.78
C GLU A 104 9.09 -10.12 -6.85
N TYR A 105 9.25 -9.96 -5.54
CA TYR A 105 8.29 -10.45 -4.55
C TYR A 105 6.89 -9.88 -4.80
N GLY A 106 6.81 -8.56 -5.03
CA GLY A 106 5.55 -7.86 -5.26
C GLY A 106 4.83 -8.33 -6.52
N PHE A 107 5.56 -8.46 -7.62
CA PHE A 107 5.00 -8.96 -8.87
C PHE A 107 4.54 -10.42 -8.74
N SER A 108 5.41 -11.31 -8.28
CA SER A 108 5.12 -12.74 -8.21
C SER A 108 3.90 -13.02 -7.34
N ASN A 109 3.82 -12.40 -6.16
CA ASN A 109 2.68 -12.60 -5.28
C ASN A 109 1.38 -11.96 -5.80
N ALA A 110 1.45 -10.77 -6.41
CA ALA A 110 0.28 -10.14 -7.01
C ALA A 110 -0.27 -10.97 -8.18
N PHE A 111 0.62 -11.48 -9.05
CA PHE A 111 0.22 -12.29 -10.19
C PHE A 111 -0.27 -13.69 -9.78
N ASN A 112 0.36 -14.32 -8.79
CA ASN A 112 -0.09 -15.61 -8.27
C ASN A 112 -1.50 -15.52 -7.63
N ASN A 113 -1.85 -14.40 -7.02
CA ASN A 113 -3.23 -14.16 -6.57
C ASN A 113 -4.24 -14.19 -7.72
N ILE A 114 -3.87 -13.71 -8.90
CA ILE A 114 -4.72 -13.81 -10.10
C ILE A 114 -4.91 -15.29 -10.45
N LEU A 115 -3.80 -16.02 -10.64
CA LEU A 115 -3.82 -17.42 -11.04
C LEU A 115 -4.63 -18.30 -10.07
N SER A 116 -4.55 -18.01 -8.77
CA SER A 116 -5.13 -18.85 -7.73
C SER A 116 -6.58 -18.51 -7.40
N HIS A 117 -6.99 -17.24 -7.54
CA HIS A 117 -8.19 -16.74 -6.85
C HIS A 117 -9.10 -15.82 -7.66
N SER A 118 -8.69 -15.38 -8.86
CA SER A 118 -9.48 -14.37 -9.60
C SER A 118 -10.61 -14.96 -10.46
N ASN A 119 -10.48 -16.22 -10.90
CA ASN A 119 -11.25 -16.79 -12.01
C ASN A 119 -11.19 -15.93 -13.30
N ALA A 120 -10.10 -15.19 -13.49
CA ALA A 120 -9.88 -14.33 -14.64
C ALA A 120 -9.56 -15.11 -15.92
N HIS A 121 -9.90 -14.52 -17.06
CA HIS A 121 -9.50 -14.99 -18.39
C HIS A 121 -8.27 -14.26 -18.91
N HIS A 122 -8.08 -13.01 -18.49
CA HIS A 122 -6.94 -12.19 -18.90
C HIS A 122 -6.36 -11.42 -17.73
N ALA A 123 -5.04 -11.25 -17.76
CA ALA A 123 -4.34 -10.28 -16.93
C ALA A 123 -3.63 -9.25 -17.80
N THR A 124 -3.64 -8.00 -17.38
CA THR A 124 -2.80 -6.95 -17.91
C THR A 124 -1.67 -6.67 -16.93
N ILE A 125 -0.43 -6.84 -17.37
CA ILE A 125 0.75 -6.40 -16.64
C ILE A 125 1.26 -5.09 -17.25
N GLY A 126 1.77 -4.21 -16.41
CA GLY A 126 2.36 -2.94 -16.81
C GLY A 126 3.62 -2.67 -16.00
N PHE A 127 4.64 -2.13 -16.67
CA PHE A 127 5.87 -1.72 -16.03
C PHE A 127 6.26 -0.35 -16.54
N LYS A 128 6.55 0.54 -15.60
CA LYS A 128 7.00 1.88 -15.88
C LYS A 128 8.18 2.21 -14.98
N GLN A 129 9.27 2.66 -15.59
CA GLN A 129 10.47 3.06 -14.90
C GLN A 129 10.88 4.44 -15.36
N THR A 130 11.11 5.33 -14.40
CA THR A 130 11.75 6.63 -14.61
C THR A 130 13.09 6.62 -13.86
N SER A 131 13.81 7.75 -13.89
CA SER A 131 15.01 7.91 -13.05
C SER A 131 14.75 7.90 -11.53
N GLN A 132 13.50 7.90 -11.09
CA GLN A 132 13.14 8.08 -9.68
C GLN A 132 12.12 7.10 -9.15
N LEU A 133 11.36 6.47 -10.02
CA LEU A 133 10.19 5.68 -9.67
C LEU A 133 10.16 4.42 -10.53
N ILE A 134 9.85 3.31 -9.88
CA ILE A 134 9.42 2.08 -10.51
C ILE A 134 7.95 1.90 -10.16
N GLN A 135 7.14 1.65 -11.18
CA GLN A 135 5.74 1.32 -11.06
C GLN A 135 5.49 -0.03 -11.72
N ILE A 136 4.90 -0.95 -10.98
CA ILE A 136 4.37 -2.22 -11.49
C ILE A 136 2.85 -2.16 -11.36
N THR A 137 2.15 -2.50 -12.43
CA THR A 137 0.69 -2.60 -12.44
C THR A 137 0.30 -4.01 -12.85
N ILE A 138 -0.56 -4.63 -12.06
CA ILE A 138 -1.10 -5.96 -12.30
C ILE A 138 -2.61 -5.82 -12.24
N GLN A 139 -3.32 -6.21 -13.29
CA GLN A 139 -4.77 -6.12 -13.35
C GLN A 139 -5.35 -7.41 -13.93
N ASP A 140 -6.42 -7.94 -13.37
CA ASP A 140 -7.20 -9.04 -13.92
C ASP A 140 -8.62 -8.61 -14.34
N ASP A 141 -9.34 -9.48 -15.04
CA ASP A 141 -10.74 -9.33 -15.43
C ASP A 141 -11.71 -10.24 -14.63
N GLY A 142 -11.28 -10.73 -13.46
CA GLY A 142 -12.01 -11.68 -12.63
C GLY A 142 -13.06 -11.06 -11.69
N ILE A 143 -13.34 -11.77 -10.58
CA ILE A 143 -14.41 -11.37 -9.63
C ILE A 143 -14.06 -10.16 -8.75
N GLY A 144 -12.77 -9.82 -8.63
CA GLY A 144 -12.27 -8.80 -7.72
C GLY A 144 -11.97 -9.34 -6.31
N CYS A 145 -10.86 -8.89 -5.74
CA CYS A 145 -10.34 -9.46 -4.49
C CYS A 145 -11.23 -9.19 -3.26
N PHE A 146 -11.94 -8.05 -3.21
CA PHE A 146 -12.76 -7.71 -2.05
C PHE A 146 -14.05 -8.53 -2.02
N GLU A 147 -14.67 -8.75 -3.18
CA GLU A 147 -15.83 -9.65 -3.30
C GLU A 147 -15.46 -11.08 -2.92
N ASN A 148 -14.33 -11.60 -3.43
CA ASN A 148 -13.85 -12.93 -3.07
C ASN A 148 -13.62 -13.09 -1.56
N ILE A 149 -12.93 -12.14 -0.94
CA ILE A 149 -12.68 -12.16 0.51
C ILE A 149 -13.99 -12.03 1.29
N LYS A 150 -14.93 -11.19 0.84
CA LYS A 150 -16.24 -11.04 1.48
C LYS A 150 -16.98 -12.37 1.51
N ASP A 151 -17.05 -13.07 0.39
CA ASP A 151 -17.79 -14.32 0.26
C ASP A 151 -17.17 -15.44 1.10
N VAL A 152 -15.84 -15.59 1.03
CA VAL A 152 -15.11 -16.65 1.76
C VAL A 152 -15.19 -16.48 3.28
N TYR A 153 -15.16 -15.24 3.77
CA TYR A 153 -15.19 -14.94 5.20
C TYR A 153 -16.58 -14.59 5.74
N GLY A 154 -17.63 -14.69 4.91
CA GLY A 154 -19.01 -14.36 5.29
C GLY A 154 -19.12 -12.92 5.84
N LEU A 155 -18.47 -11.98 5.17
CA LEU A 155 -18.46 -10.57 5.58
C LEU A 155 -19.71 -9.85 5.05
N SER A 156 -20.15 -8.81 5.75
CA SER A 156 -21.37 -8.09 5.37
C SER A 156 -21.17 -7.15 4.18
N SER A 157 -19.92 -6.79 3.85
CA SER A 157 -19.59 -5.83 2.79
C SER A 157 -18.15 -5.94 2.30
N ASN A 158 -17.91 -5.42 1.10
CA ASN A 158 -16.55 -5.29 0.53
C ASN A 158 -15.67 -4.35 1.38
N TRP A 159 -16.28 -3.44 2.14
CA TRP A 159 -15.56 -2.58 3.09
C TRP A 159 -14.95 -3.38 4.25
N GLN A 160 -15.71 -4.34 4.80
CA GLN A 160 -15.16 -5.28 5.79
C GLN A 160 -14.09 -6.19 5.18
N ALA A 161 -14.22 -6.55 3.90
CA ALA A 161 -13.20 -7.33 3.20
C ALA A 161 -11.87 -6.58 3.06
N VAL A 162 -11.92 -5.27 2.79
CA VAL A 162 -10.73 -4.41 2.83
C VAL A 162 -10.06 -4.45 4.19
N PHE A 163 -10.84 -4.28 5.27
CA PHE A 163 -10.28 -4.32 6.62
C PHE A 163 -9.68 -5.69 6.94
N ASN A 164 -10.33 -6.79 6.53
CA ASN A 164 -9.81 -8.15 6.68
C ASN A 164 -8.46 -8.33 6.00
N LEU A 165 -8.36 -7.90 4.73
CA LEU A 165 -7.12 -7.95 3.96
C LEU A 165 -5.97 -7.16 4.63
N VAL A 166 -6.27 -6.00 5.23
CA VAL A 166 -5.26 -5.17 5.91
C VAL A 166 -4.78 -5.77 7.23
N LYS A 167 -5.59 -6.60 7.90
CA LYS A 167 -5.18 -7.38 9.09
C LYS A 167 -4.12 -8.43 8.76
N GLY A 168 -4.17 -8.97 7.54
CA GLY A 168 -3.32 -10.08 7.10
C GLY A 168 -3.86 -11.45 7.52
N LYS A 169 -3.09 -12.51 7.19
CA LYS A 169 -3.51 -13.92 7.31
C LYS A 169 -4.87 -14.17 6.63
N THR A 170 -5.10 -13.45 5.54
CA THR A 170 -6.31 -13.56 4.72
C THR A 170 -6.02 -14.47 3.55
N THR A 171 -6.61 -15.66 3.56
CA THR A 171 -6.41 -16.71 2.56
C THR A 171 -7.72 -17.42 2.30
N VAL A 172 -8.00 -17.69 1.03
CA VAL A 172 -9.16 -18.49 0.62
C VAL A 172 -8.82 -19.99 0.52
N ALA A 173 -7.56 -20.35 0.77
CA ALA A 173 -7.07 -21.73 0.81
C ALA A 173 -5.99 -21.86 1.91
N PRO A 174 -6.38 -21.90 3.19
CA PRO A 174 -5.44 -21.93 4.33
C PRO A 174 -4.48 -23.13 4.33
N ASP A 175 -4.89 -24.26 3.74
CA ASP A 175 -4.03 -25.45 3.60
C ASP A 175 -2.91 -25.27 2.56
N LYS A 176 -2.99 -24.23 1.71
CA LYS A 176 -2.05 -23.95 0.62
C LYS A 176 -1.29 -22.65 0.80
N TYR A 177 -1.92 -21.64 1.38
CA TYR A 177 -1.34 -20.29 1.50
C TYR A 177 -1.54 -19.72 2.90
N LEU A 178 -0.47 -19.12 3.42
CA LEU A 178 -0.45 -18.45 4.73
C LEU A 178 -1.28 -17.15 4.75
N GLY A 179 -1.66 -16.59 3.59
CA GLY A 179 -2.50 -15.39 3.51
C GLY A 179 -1.78 -14.08 3.86
N GLU A 180 -0.45 -14.05 3.70
CA GLU A 180 0.40 -12.94 4.13
C GLU A 180 0.85 -12.05 2.96
N SER A 181 0.79 -12.59 1.74
CA SER A 181 1.40 -11.96 0.56
C SER A 181 0.85 -10.56 0.25
N LEU A 182 -0.47 -10.39 0.16
CA LEU A 182 -1.07 -9.08 -0.10
C LEU A 182 -0.84 -8.11 1.07
N PHE A 183 -0.80 -8.62 2.30
CA PHE A 183 -0.49 -7.83 3.49
C PHE A 183 0.91 -7.20 3.40
N PHE A 184 1.91 -7.99 3.02
CA PHE A 184 3.29 -7.50 2.86
C PHE A 184 3.45 -6.63 1.63
N ILE A 185 2.83 -6.97 0.50
CA ILE A 185 2.86 -6.14 -0.72
C ILE A 185 2.35 -4.72 -0.43
N LEU A 186 1.31 -4.55 0.38
CA LEU A 186 0.83 -3.22 0.76
C LEU A 186 1.91 -2.38 1.42
N ARG A 187 2.84 -2.98 2.17
CA ARG A 187 3.79 -2.30 3.07
C ARG A 187 5.19 -2.15 2.50
N LEU A 188 5.63 -3.13 1.70
CA LEU A 188 6.95 -3.16 1.06
C LEU A 188 7.16 -2.01 0.05
N PHE A 189 6.07 -1.51 -0.56
CA PHE A 189 6.12 -0.41 -1.52
C PHE A 189 5.88 0.93 -0.83
N ASP A 190 6.44 2.00 -1.40
CA ASP A 190 6.27 3.37 -0.88
C ASP A 190 4.80 3.81 -1.02
N ILE A 191 4.16 3.40 -2.12
CA ILE A 191 2.72 3.49 -2.33
C ILE A 191 2.23 2.17 -2.93
N CYS A 192 1.16 1.63 -2.36
CA CYS A 192 0.43 0.49 -2.92
C CYS A 192 -1.05 0.85 -3.04
N LYS A 193 -1.66 0.51 -4.16
CA LYS A 193 -3.09 0.69 -4.40
C LYS A 193 -3.73 -0.59 -4.86
N ILE A 194 -4.87 -0.94 -4.28
CA ILE A 194 -5.72 -2.07 -4.70
C ILE A 194 -7.09 -1.50 -5.06
N GLN A 195 -7.48 -1.65 -6.33
CA GLN A 195 -8.79 -1.27 -6.84
C GLN A 195 -9.57 -2.52 -7.21
N ALA A 196 -10.72 -2.73 -6.59
CA ALA A 196 -11.63 -3.82 -6.89
C ALA A 196 -13.03 -3.49 -6.37
N ASN A 197 -14.07 -4.01 -7.02
CA ASN A 197 -15.45 -3.99 -6.52
C ASN A 197 -15.94 -2.61 -6.02
N GLY A 198 -15.60 -1.54 -6.78
CA GLY A 198 -15.99 -0.16 -6.49
C GLY A 198 -15.18 0.54 -5.39
N LEU A 199 -14.13 -0.09 -4.86
CA LEU A 199 -13.28 0.44 -3.80
C LEU A 199 -11.83 0.56 -4.23
N CYS A 200 -11.16 1.60 -3.75
CA CYS A 200 -9.73 1.86 -3.93
C CYS A 200 -9.06 2.01 -2.57
N LEU A 201 -8.42 0.93 -2.11
CA LEU A 201 -7.52 0.95 -0.96
C LEU A 201 -6.17 1.53 -1.40
N THR A 202 -5.68 2.54 -0.70
CA THR A 202 -4.33 3.09 -0.86
C THR A 202 -3.60 3.02 0.46
N ARG A 203 -2.41 2.41 0.45
CA ARG A 203 -1.40 2.59 1.49
C ARG A 203 -0.27 3.44 0.93
N LYS A 204 0.17 4.45 1.68
CA LYS A 204 1.34 5.28 1.33
C LYS A 204 2.16 5.59 2.56
N GLU A 205 3.46 5.82 2.37
CA GLU A 205 4.27 6.38 3.44
C GLU A 205 3.81 7.79 3.84
N GLY A 206 3.88 8.09 5.14
CA GLY A 206 3.48 9.36 5.70
C GLY A 206 2.16 9.28 6.46
N ARG A 207 1.51 10.44 6.64
CA ARG A 207 0.25 10.56 7.38
C ARG A 207 -0.78 11.34 6.52
N PRO A 208 -2.01 10.84 6.35
CA PRO A 208 -2.48 9.52 6.77
C PRO A 208 -1.81 8.39 5.95
N GLU A 209 -1.56 7.24 6.59
CA GLU A 209 -0.93 6.07 5.94
C GLU A 209 -1.94 5.32 5.06
N TRP A 210 -3.20 5.25 5.51
CA TRP A 210 -4.26 4.47 4.89
C TRP A 210 -5.38 5.37 4.38
N GLU A 211 -5.82 5.12 3.15
CA GLU A 211 -6.96 5.78 2.53
C GLU A 211 -7.84 4.72 1.85
N LEU A 212 -9.15 4.82 2.03
CA LEU A 212 -10.13 3.98 1.35
C LEU A 212 -11.19 4.88 0.74
N ASN A 213 -11.28 4.85 -0.59
CA ASN A 213 -12.20 5.67 -1.35
C ASN A 213 -13.06 4.79 -2.26
N GLU A 214 -14.25 5.25 -2.58
CA GLU A 214 -15.03 4.69 -3.68
C GLU A 214 -14.36 5.07 -5.02
N CYS A 215 -14.44 4.18 -6.01
CA CYS A 215 -13.95 4.42 -7.36
C CYS A 215 -14.87 3.78 -8.39
N ASP A 216 -14.66 4.11 -9.68
CA ASP A 216 -15.41 3.47 -10.77
C ASP A 216 -15.28 1.96 -10.69
N GLU A 217 -16.43 1.28 -10.71
CA GLU A 217 -16.47 -0.17 -10.69
C GLU A 217 -16.02 -0.72 -12.04
N LYS A 218 -15.02 -1.61 -11.98
CA LYS A 218 -14.48 -2.33 -13.13
C LYS A 218 -14.34 -3.80 -12.75
N PRO A 219 -14.47 -4.73 -13.71
CA PRO A 219 -14.20 -6.14 -13.46
C PRO A 219 -12.77 -6.37 -12.95
N GLY A 220 -12.63 -7.36 -12.07
CA GLY A 220 -11.35 -7.83 -11.55
C GLY A 220 -10.72 -6.96 -10.46
N THR A 221 -9.45 -7.23 -10.23
CA THR A 221 -8.59 -6.49 -9.30
C THR A 221 -7.51 -5.76 -10.06
N LYS A 222 -7.20 -4.52 -9.67
CA LYS A 222 -6.02 -3.79 -10.13
C LYS A 222 -5.13 -3.44 -8.94
N ILE A 223 -3.92 -3.99 -8.95
CA ILE A 223 -2.86 -3.71 -7.99
C ILE A 223 -1.83 -2.78 -8.65
N MET A 224 -1.54 -1.66 -8.02
CA MET A 224 -0.51 -0.71 -8.46
C MET A 224 0.53 -0.54 -7.36
N LEU A 225 1.78 -0.85 -7.69
CA LEU A 225 2.91 -0.88 -6.79
C LEU A 225 3.90 0.19 -7.20
N PHE A 226 4.27 1.08 -6.28
CA PHE A 226 5.15 2.20 -6.53
C PHE A 226 6.31 2.20 -5.54
N ILE A 227 7.54 2.21 -6.03
CA ILE A 227 8.73 2.31 -5.20
C ILE A 227 9.74 3.26 -5.83
N SER A 228 10.33 4.11 -5.00
CA SER A 228 11.42 5.00 -5.37
C SER A 228 12.62 4.17 -5.84
N SER A 229 13.20 4.55 -6.98
CA SER A 229 14.45 3.95 -7.47
C SER A 229 15.64 4.18 -6.54
N ASN A 230 15.48 4.99 -5.49
CA ASN A 230 16.48 5.22 -4.44
C ASN A 230 16.01 4.77 -3.05
N SER A 231 14.91 4.00 -2.96
CA SER A 231 14.38 3.51 -1.70
C SER A 231 15.43 2.76 -0.89
N LYS A 232 15.40 2.96 0.43
CA LYS A 232 16.30 2.31 1.40
C LYS A 232 15.63 1.16 2.14
N LYS A 233 14.39 0.83 1.76
CA LYS A 233 13.68 -0.33 2.31
C LYS A 233 14.48 -1.59 2.11
N ASP A 234 14.50 -2.38 3.16
CA ASP A 234 15.06 -3.72 3.19
C ASP A 234 13.92 -4.71 3.41
N PHE A 235 13.88 -5.75 2.58
CA PHE A 235 12.77 -6.70 2.56
C PHE A 235 12.55 -7.38 3.92
N TYR A 236 13.62 -7.85 4.56
CA TYR A 236 13.52 -8.58 5.82
C TYR A 236 13.19 -7.65 6.98
N SER A 237 13.78 -6.45 6.97
CA SER A 237 13.51 -5.44 7.99
C SER A 237 12.03 -5.04 8.02
N GLU A 238 11.39 -4.91 6.85
CA GLU A 238 9.95 -4.60 6.75
C GLU A 238 9.07 -5.78 7.20
N LEU A 239 9.52 -7.02 7.02
CA LEU A 239 8.83 -8.22 7.52
C LEU A 239 8.95 -8.33 9.04
N ASP A 240 10.13 -8.02 9.59
CA ASP A 240 10.41 -8.10 11.03
C ASP A 240 9.56 -7.13 11.86
N GLU A 241 9.06 -6.04 11.28
CA GLU A 241 8.10 -5.16 11.97
C GLU A 241 6.82 -5.89 12.42
N TYR A 242 6.50 -7.00 11.76
CA TYR A 242 5.32 -7.84 11.99
C TYR A 242 5.64 -9.18 12.66
N SER A 243 6.83 -9.25 13.27
CA SER A 243 7.26 -10.31 14.17
C SER A 243 7.35 -9.79 15.60
N VAL A 244 6.87 -10.58 16.56
CA VAL A 244 7.06 -10.31 18.00
C VAL A 244 8.55 -10.44 18.36
N ASP A 245 9.20 -11.46 17.81
CA ASP A 245 10.64 -11.68 17.96
C ASP A 245 11.35 -11.10 16.75
N MET A 246 11.99 -9.94 16.92
CA MET A 246 12.87 -9.35 15.89
C MET A 246 13.92 -10.41 15.53
N GLU A 247 14.03 -10.79 14.25
CA GLU A 247 14.84 -11.90 13.69
C GLU A 247 14.12 -13.23 13.43
N SER A 248 12.89 -13.46 13.91
CA SER A 248 12.20 -14.72 13.63
C SER A 248 11.50 -14.76 12.25
N HIS A 249 11.30 -13.58 11.64
CA HIS A 249 10.50 -13.38 10.42
C HIS A 249 9.08 -13.99 10.48
N ARG A 250 8.58 -14.35 11.68
CA ARG A 250 7.24 -14.89 11.86
C ARG A 250 6.23 -13.77 11.73
N PHE A 251 5.19 -13.97 10.93
CA PHE A 251 4.06 -13.05 10.92
C PHE A 251 3.10 -13.36 12.08
N ASN A 252 3.45 -12.96 13.29
CA ASN A 252 2.65 -13.14 14.51
C ASN A 252 2.24 -11.82 15.15
N ARG A 253 2.58 -10.68 14.55
CA ARG A 253 2.14 -9.34 14.95
C ARG A 253 1.39 -8.64 13.84
N THR A 254 0.31 -7.93 14.17
CA THR A 254 -0.42 -7.10 13.20
C THR A 254 -0.78 -5.72 13.75
N ILE A 255 -0.97 -4.77 12.84
CA ILE A 255 -1.39 -3.40 13.15
C ILE A 255 -2.73 -3.13 12.47
N LEU A 256 -3.73 -2.75 13.25
CA LEU A 256 -5.11 -2.57 12.83
C LEU A 256 -5.43 -1.08 12.66
N PRO A 257 -5.41 -0.53 11.42
CA PRO A 257 -5.78 0.86 11.18
C PRO A 257 -7.31 1.00 11.22
N ILE A 258 -7.85 1.25 12.42
CA ILE A 258 -9.30 1.34 12.63
C ILE A 258 -9.96 2.53 11.91
N THR A 259 -9.18 3.47 11.37
CA THR A 259 -9.68 4.49 10.43
C THR A 259 -10.34 3.87 9.20
N LEU A 260 -9.91 2.67 8.78
CA LEU A 260 -10.50 1.96 7.65
C LEU A 260 -11.88 1.36 7.98
N LEU A 261 -12.31 1.33 9.24
CA LEU A 261 -13.66 0.88 9.61
C LEU A 261 -14.70 1.99 9.52
N LEU A 262 -14.26 3.25 9.47
CA LEU A 262 -15.17 4.38 9.47
C LEU A 262 -15.62 4.69 8.04
N LYS A 263 -16.91 4.51 7.75
CA LYS A 263 -17.53 5.13 6.58
C LYS A 263 -17.91 6.57 6.93
N ASN A 264 -17.79 7.49 5.98
CA ASN A 264 -18.08 8.94 6.10
C ASN A 264 -18.95 9.35 7.31
N GLY A 265 -18.31 9.88 8.36
CA GLY A 265 -18.98 10.43 9.55
C GLY A 265 -19.38 9.42 10.63
N GLU A 266 -19.13 8.13 10.43
CA GLU A 266 -19.33 7.10 11.44
C GLU A 266 -18.40 7.29 12.63
N LYS A 267 -18.83 6.76 13.78
CA LYS A 267 -18.07 6.73 15.03
C LYS A 267 -17.98 5.30 15.54
N LEU A 268 -16.93 5.01 16.32
CA LEU A 268 -16.74 3.71 16.95
C LEU A 268 -17.55 3.64 18.26
N MET A 269 -18.80 3.20 18.15
CA MET A 269 -19.82 3.30 19.20
C MET A 269 -20.15 1.97 19.88
N SER A 270 -19.99 0.84 19.19
CA SER A 270 -20.65 -0.41 19.57
C SER A 270 -19.70 -1.60 19.74
N ARG A 271 -20.15 -2.61 20.49
CA ARG A 271 -19.47 -3.92 20.59
C ARG A 271 -19.42 -4.64 19.25
N SER A 272 -20.45 -4.50 18.41
CA SER A 272 -20.47 -5.11 17.08
C SER A 272 -19.31 -4.60 16.22
N GLN A 273 -19.03 -3.29 16.25
CA GLN A 273 -17.87 -2.72 15.55
C GLN A 273 -16.55 -3.23 16.14
N ALA A 274 -16.46 -3.42 17.46
CA ALA A 274 -15.29 -4.05 18.08
C ALA A 274 -15.12 -5.51 17.63
N HIS A 275 -16.20 -6.28 17.51
CA HIS A 275 -16.14 -7.66 17.00
C HIS A 275 -15.68 -7.72 15.54
N ASP A 276 -16.05 -6.75 14.71
CA ASP A 276 -15.53 -6.66 13.34
C ASP A 276 -14.01 -6.40 13.31
N VAL A 277 -13.50 -5.57 14.24
CA VAL A 277 -12.06 -5.38 14.44
C VAL A 277 -11.39 -6.71 14.80
N LEU A 278 -11.95 -7.40 15.78
CA LEU A 278 -11.38 -8.56 16.45
C LEU A 278 -11.54 -9.89 15.68
N ARG A 279 -12.33 -9.92 14.60
CA ARG A 279 -12.50 -11.14 13.80
C ARG A 279 -11.16 -11.66 13.29
N GLY A 280 -10.80 -12.89 13.62
CA GLY A 280 -9.55 -13.53 13.15
C GLY A 280 -8.26 -13.01 13.80
N VAL A 281 -8.33 -12.11 14.79
CA VAL A 281 -7.11 -11.59 15.45
C VAL A 281 -6.45 -12.64 16.36
N ASN A 282 -7.16 -13.72 16.70
CA ASN A 282 -6.65 -14.87 17.44
C ASN A 282 -5.56 -15.67 16.70
N LEU A 283 -5.27 -15.32 15.44
CA LEU A 283 -4.14 -15.85 14.68
C LEU A 283 -2.82 -15.12 14.98
N PHE A 284 -2.86 -14.05 15.78
CA PHE A 284 -1.69 -13.23 16.14
C PHE A 284 -1.39 -13.34 17.64
N GLU A 285 -0.11 -13.20 17.97
CA GLU A 285 0.40 -13.11 19.33
C GLU A 285 0.38 -11.65 19.82
N GLU A 286 0.63 -10.67 18.93
CA GLU A 286 0.50 -9.25 19.24
C GLU A 286 -0.41 -8.52 18.25
N VAL A 287 -1.32 -7.70 18.78
CA VAL A 287 -2.26 -6.89 17.98
C VAL A 287 -2.18 -5.43 18.42
N CYS A 288 -1.69 -4.57 17.53
CA CYS A 288 -1.64 -3.13 17.77
C CYS A 288 -2.85 -2.43 17.13
N ILE A 289 -3.66 -1.74 17.92
CA ILE A 289 -4.76 -0.92 17.40
C ILE A 289 -4.25 0.49 17.08
N ASP A 290 -4.34 0.91 15.82
CA ASP A 290 -3.89 2.24 15.36
C ASP A 290 -5.06 3.22 15.27
N PHE A 291 -5.10 4.16 16.22
CA PHE A 291 -6.12 5.20 16.34
C PHE A 291 -5.81 6.47 15.51
N GLN A 292 -4.90 6.40 14.53
CA GLN A 292 -4.63 7.51 13.63
C GLN A 292 -5.92 8.06 13.00
N SER A 293 -6.09 9.38 13.06
CA SER A 293 -7.26 10.09 12.53
C SER A 293 -8.61 9.72 13.19
N ILE A 294 -8.58 9.19 14.42
CA ILE A 294 -9.77 8.88 15.20
C ILE A 294 -10.00 9.96 16.27
N ASP A 295 -11.06 10.75 16.10
CA ASP A 295 -11.42 11.82 17.03
C ASP A 295 -12.23 11.33 18.23
N PHE A 296 -12.90 10.18 18.10
CA PHE A 296 -13.79 9.66 19.13
C PHE A 296 -13.92 8.13 19.06
N VAL A 297 -13.85 7.50 20.24
CA VAL A 297 -14.31 6.12 20.46
C VAL A 297 -15.14 6.06 21.75
N SER A 298 -16.15 5.21 21.75
CA SER A 298 -16.99 5.00 22.93
C SER A 298 -16.31 4.12 23.98
N PRO A 299 -16.65 4.27 25.27
CA PRO A 299 -16.22 3.36 26.33
C PRO A 299 -16.60 1.91 26.05
N THR A 300 -17.77 1.66 25.46
CA THR A 300 -18.24 0.32 25.12
C THR A 300 -17.36 -0.36 24.07
N PHE A 301 -16.88 0.38 23.07
CA PHE A 301 -15.96 -0.15 22.06
C PHE A 301 -14.60 -0.49 22.69
N ILE A 302 -14.06 0.40 23.53
CA ILE A 302 -12.78 0.17 24.23
C ILE A 302 -12.87 -1.01 25.22
N ASP A 303 -13.95 -1.08 26.01
CA ASP A 303 -14.21 -2.16 26.96
C ASP A 303 -14.24 -3.54 26.28
N GLU A 304 -14.86 -3.62 25.11
CA GLU A 304 -14.97 -4.87 24.36
C GLU A 304 -13.60 -5.39 23.91
N ILE A 305 -12.73 -4.51 23.42
CA ILE A 305 -11.39 -4.88 22.92
C ILE A 305 -10.44 -5.17 24.08
N PHE A 306 -10.24 -4.18 24.96
CA PHE A 306 -9.13 -4.19 25.91
C PHE A 306 -9.44 -4.89 27.24
N ARG A 307 -10.70 -5.27 27.48
CA ARG A 307 -11.08 -6.05 28.67
C ARG A 307 -11.82 -7.33 28.29
N VAL A 308 -12.97 -7.25 27.65
CA VAL A 308 -13.81 -8.45 27.40
C VAL A 308 -13.09 -9.48 26.52
N TYR A 309 -12.62 -9.04 25.35
CA TYR A 309 -11.93 -9.93 24.42
C TYR A 309 -10.54 -10.32 24.92
N ALA A 310 -9.80 -9.37 25.49
CA ALA A 310 -8.48 -9.61 26.06
C ALA A 310 -8.50 -10.66 27.19
N LEU A 311 -9.47 -10.59 28.12
CA LEU A 311 -9.64 -11.60 29.18
C LEU A 311 -10.01 -12.97 28.63
N SER A 312 -10.74 -13.02 27.50
CA SER A 312 -11.10 -14.28 26.86
C SER A 312 -9.99 -14.86 25.99
N ASN A 313 -8.91 -14.11 25.75
CA ASN A 313 -7.80 -14.46 24.87
C ASN A 313 -6.47 -13.97 25.45
N GLU A 314 -6.14 -14.41 26.67
CA GLU A 314 -4.97 -13.96 27.45
C GLU A 314 -3.63 -14.16 26.73
N GLN A 315 -3.58 -15.06 25.75
CA GLN A 315 -2.40 -15.29 24.91
C GLN A 315 -2.10 -14.15 23.91
N ILE A 316 -3.05 -13.24 23.68
CA ILE A 316 -2.90 -12.14 22.72
C ILE A 316 -2.50 -10.86 23.48
N HIS A 317 -1.35 -10.31 23.13
CA HIS A 317 -0.91 -9.03 23.64
C HIS A 317 -1.50 -7.87 22.82
N PHE A 318 -2.42 -7.11 23.42
CA PHE A 318 -2.98 -5.92 22.79
C PHE A 318 -2.16 -4.67 23.12
N THR A 319 -1.76 -3.94 22.08
CA THR A 319 -1.12 -2.63 22.18
C THR A 319 -1.91 -1.59 21.40
N TRP A 320 -1.56 -0.31 21.54
CA TRP A 320 -2.19 0.76 20.77
C TRP A 320 -1.19 1.85 20.40
N LYS A 321 -1.49 2.58 19.31
CA LYS A 321 -0.72 3.76 18.89
C LYS A 321 -1.62 4.86 18.33
N ASN A 322 -1.07 6.07 18.26
CA ASN A 322 -1.71 7.27 17.72
C ASN A 322 -3.07 7.65 18.37
N ALA A 323 -3.37 7.15 19.57
CA ALA A 323 -4.56 7.53 20.31
C ALA A 323 -4.45 8.98 20.81
N ILE A 324 -5.53 9.76 20.69
CA ILE A 324 -5.61 11.08 21.32
C ILE A 324 -5.68 10.93 22.86
N PRO A 325 -5.28 11.95 23.64
CA PRO A 325 -5.18 11.83 25.11
C PRO A 325 -6.46 11.36 25.82
N VAL A 326 -7.64 11.70 25.28
CA VAL A 326 -8.93 11.27 25.84
C VAL A 326 -9.14 9.77 25.65
N VAL A 327 -8.79 9.24 24.48
CA VAL A 327 -8.90 7.81 24.14
C VAL A 327 -7.86 7.01 24.92
N GLU A 328 -6.63 7.52 25.01
CA GLU A 328 -5.57 6.89 25.78
C GLU A 328 -5.94 6.74 27.27
N LYS A 329 -6.49 7.79 27.90
CA LYS A 329 -7.01 7.72 29.27
C LYS A 329 -8.13 6.69 29.43
N MET A 330 -8.97 6.51 28.42
CA MET A 330 -10.06 5.53 28.43
C MET A 330 -9.50 4.11 28.37
N ILE A 331 -8.52 3.85 27.50
CA ILE A 331 -7.85 2.55 27.40
C ILE A 331 -7.15 2.22 28.73
N TRP A 332 -6.37 3.14 29.29
CA TRP A 332 -5.69 2.91 30.58
C TRP A 332 -6.65 2.57 31.72
N ARG A 333 -7.81 3.25 31.79
CA ARG A 333 -8.83 2.93 32.80
C ARG A 333 -9.45 1.55 32.62
N THR A 334 -9.57 1.08 31.38
CA THR A 334 -10.11 -0.24 31.07
C THR A 334 -9.11 -1.34 31.37
N VAL A 335 -7.82 -1.13 31.08
CA VAL A 335 -6.74 -2.11 31.29
C VAL A 335 -6.33 -2.21 32.76
N ASN A 336 -6.28 -1.10 33.49
CA ASN A 336 -5.88 -1.06 34.90
C ASN A 336 -7.06 -1.16 35.88
N ARG A 337 -8.21 -1.68 35.42
CA ARG A 337 -9.36 -1.84 36.30
C ARG A 337 -9.11 -3.09 37.15
N ASP A 338 -8.66 -2.87 38.39
CA ASP A 338 -8.71 -3.90 39.42
C ASP A 338 -10.20 -4.23 39.66
N ASP A 339 -10.61 -5.46 39.35
CA ASP A 339 -11.97 -5.96 39.59
C ASP A 339 -12.30 -6.05 41.09
#